data_AF-A0A428RRC3-F1
#
_entry.id   AF-A0A428RRC3-F1
#
_cell.length_a   1.000
_cell.length_b   1.000
_cell.length_c   1.000
_cell.angle_alpha   90.00
_cell.angle_beta   90.00
_cell.angle_gamma   90.00
#
_symmetry.space_group_name_H-M   'P 1'
#
loop_
_entity.id
_entity.type
_entity.pdbx_description
1 polymer ?
#
loop_
_entity_poly.entity_id
_entity_poly.type
_entity_poly.pdbx_seq_one_letter_code
_entity_poly.pdbx_strand_id
1 'polypeptide(L)'
;MSLQLALLAPRPGADTSAGNKTTTLPTHHSDKEWDAVYVHIERLYVHERRKLRHVMETMEMEYNFKATLQMYKKRFTKWGFSKNKPRAGAKKSQSRDPATHTQVIKAVPKGTVQVTLPASLKLGASDLANLEFLASIQNWSSTFFEAPEDHGFPYPLSPPASPVELVSARRYDPESLSYAFRIIVELLKRGKGVLAGRLTRKAFLQIEAMLQVEGPLFIWNILEILYYMALSGQTQLLGILLLHLNNLARDRFEPGHPLMQMLHGLRKLLQGWHKDSLPPQADVLHQAWSLNANMIFNNFDARLLILYYRLVWDSEMVRLPQTKLEDADRWFAMVENKVPMDYAFAEDMISRIHPDLLVGDGYGREPPKEYEMLKHTSISAIQHRSTMPFSETKMKIRILSGMLKCRILERKNTLTPLSDIEADPEPLPRQPPQIPRFHARIIAYVMKVLVDVDLEMGFDPTIATDRMRSIVAMREYGQSKVGPQTIHELWRLEEMLRKQGHTEEADQIRQGSYKRLEKYVDDVPVHEV
;
A
#
# COMPACT_ATOMS: atom_id res chain seq x y z
N MET A 1 -0.52 -17.06 23.12
CA MET A 1 -0.54 -18.53 23.12
C MET A 1 -0.02 -19.02 21.79
N SER A 2 0.84 -20.05 21.84
CA SER A 2 1.48 -20.69 20.69
C SER A 2 0.44 -21.35 19.79
N LEU A 3 0.41 -20.99 18.51
CA LEU A 3 -0.29 -21.76 17.49
C LEU A 3 0.44 -23.10 17.34
N GLN A 4 -0.10 -24.16 17.92
CA GLN A 4 0.34 -25.52 17.64
C GLN A 4 -0.07 -25.86 16.19
N LEU A 5 0.92 -25.84 15.30
CA LEU A 5 0.84 -26.50 14.01
C LEU A 5 0.69 -28.01 14.27
N ALA A 6 -0.37 -28.61 13.74
CA ALA A 6 -0.54 -30.05 13.77
C ALA A 6 0.66 -30.74 13.09
N LEU A 7 1.23 -31.74 13.77
CA LEU A 7 2.35 -32.54 13.30
C LEU A 7 2.00 -33.27 11.99
N LEU A 8 2.82 -33.04 10.96
CA LEU A 8 2.89 -33.90 9.78
C LEU A 8 3.76 -35.14 10.08
N ALA A 9 3.37 -36.28 9.51
CA ALA A 9 3.88 -37.63 9.69
C ALA A 9 5.42 -37.81 9.44
N PRO A 10 6.06 -38.87 9.98
CA PRO A 10 7.51 -39.02 9.97
C PRO A 10 8.06 -39.39 8.58
N ARG A 11 9.18 -38.78 8.24
CA ARG A 11 9.97 -38.99 7.01
C ARG A 11 10.66 -40.38 7.06
N PRO A 12 10.55 -41.25 6.04
CA PRO A 12 11.38 -42.45 5.94
C PRO A 12 12.84 -42.06 5.64
N GLY A 13 13.78 -42.76 6.30
CA GLY A 13 15.20 -42.49 6.25
C GLY A 13 15.81 -42.64 4.86
N ALA A 14 16.77 -41.77 4.56
CA ALA A 14 17.71 -41.94 3.45
C ALA A 14 19.13 -41.86 4.02
N ASP A 15 19.84 -42.97 3.87
CA ASP A 15 21.23 -43.16 4.24
C ASP A 15 22.13 -42.12 3.56
N THR A 16 23.03 -41.51 4.35
CA THR A 16 24.03 -40.56 3.86
C THR A 16 25.36 -41.27 3.69
N SER A 17 25.76 -41.49 2.44
CA SER A 17 27.14 -41.79 2.06
C SER A 17 28.04 -40.58 2.31
N ALA A 18 29.21 -40.86 2.86
CA ALA A 18 30.25 -39.92 3.26
C ALA A 18 30.85 -39.09 2.12
N GLY A 19 31.29 -37.87 2.46
CA GLY A 19 32.06 -36.99 1.58
C GLY A 19 32.76 -35.86 2.35
N ASN A 20 33.92 -36.19 2.93
CA ASN A 20 35.08 -35.37 3.32
C ASN A 20 34.86 -33.98 3.96
N LYS A 21 35.10 -33.95 5.29
CA LYS A 21 35.42 -32.74 6.07
C LYS A 21 36.92 -32.43 5.94
N THR A 22 37.26 -31.22 5.53
CA THR A 22 38.59 -30.65 5.76
C THR A 22 38.48 -29.60 6.87
N THR A 23 39.10 -29.92 7.99
CA THR A 23 39.13 -29.16 9.25
C THR A 23 40.06 -27.95 9.13
N THR A 24 39.56 -26.73 9.34
CA THR A 24 40.40 -25.54 9.62
C THR A 24 40.26 -25.14 11.09
N LEU A 25 41.38 -25.15 11.81
CA LEU A 25 41.51 -24.81 13.22
C LEU A 25 41.10 -23.36 13.54
N PRO A 26 40.60 -23.04 14.76
CA PRO A 26 40.23 -21.67 15.15
C PRO A 26 41.46 -20.83 15.51
N THR A 27 41.59 -19.64 14.91
CA THR A 27 42.68 -18.67 15.20
C THR A 27 42.44 -17.98 16.55
N HIS A 28 43.34 -18.18 17.51
CA HIS A 28 43.28 -17.49 18.81
C HIS A 28 43.92 -16.11 18.71
N HIS A 29 43.11 -15.05 18.72
CA HIS A 29 43.57 -13.65 18.62
C HIS A 29 43.99 -13.06 19.98
N SER A 30 45.14 -12.38 20.00
CA SER A 30 45.72 -11.66 21.14
C SER A 30 44.98 -10.35 21.45
N ASP A 31 45.12 -9.81 22.67
CA ASP A 31 44.45 -8.56 23.07
C ASP A 31 44.78 -7.37 22.15
N LYS A 32 46.03 -7.27 21.68
CA LYS A 32 46.46 -6.20 20.75
C LYS A 32 45.76 -6.27 19.39
N GLU A 33 45.50 -7.48 18.89
CA GLU A 33 44.77 -7.66 17.62
C GLU A 33 43.29 -7.28 17.77
N TRP A 34 42.70 -7.56 18.93
CA TRP A 34 41.32 -7.16 19.23
C TRP A 34 41.18 -5.64 19.38
N ASP A 35 42.17 -4.97 19.96
CA ASP A 35 42.17 -3.52 20.10
C ASP A 35 42.33 -2.83 18.73
N ALA A 36 43.10 -3.41 17.80
CA ALA A 36 43.23 -2.88 16.44
C ALA A 36 41.90 -2.90 15.66
N VAL A 37 41.06 -3.92 15.88
CA VAL A 37 39.75 -4.03 15.21
C VAL A 37 38.59 -3.42 16.00
N TYR A 38 38.85 -2.90 17.21
CA TYR A 38 37.84 -2.36 18.12
C TYR A 38 36.95 -1.31 17.44
N VAL A 39 37.57 -0.30 16.80
CA VAL A 39 36.86 0.84 16.19
C VAL A 39 35.88 0.38 15.10
N HIS A 40 36.28 -0.63 14.32
CA HIS A 40 35.43 -1.21 13.27
C HIS A 40 34.25 -1.97 13.86
N ILE A 41 34.49 -2.74 14.91
CA ILE A 41 33.43 -3.50 15.58
C ILE A 41 32.48 -2.56 16.34
N GLU A 42 32.98 -1.50 16.96
CA GLU A 42 32.18 -0.46 17.61
C GLU A 42 31.28 0.25 16.58
N ARG A 43 31.83 0.65 15.43
CA ARG A 43 31.06 1.23 14.34
C ARG A 43 29.95 0.30 13.87
N LEU A 44 30.28 -0.95 13.55
CA LEU A 44 29.31 -1.91 13.01
C LEU A 44 28.24 -2.32 14.05
N TYR A 45 28.64 -2.54 15.31
CA TYR A 45 27.76 -3.10 16.33
C TYR A 45 27.00 -2.03 17.15
N VAL A 46 27.65 -0.92 17.49
CA VAL A 46 27.08 0.14 18.34
C VAL A 46 26.42 1.23 17.49
N HIS A 47 27.15 1.79 16.52
CA HIS A 47 26.65 2.92 15.71
C HIS A 47 25.68 2.47 14.61
N GLU A 48 26.07 1.47 13.82
CA GLU A 48 25.27 0.93 12.71
C GLU A 48 24.24 -0.12 13.18
N ARG A 49 24.24 -0.46 14.49
CA ARG A 49 23.31 -1.40 15.15
C ARG A 49 23.17 -2.76 14.45
N ARG A 50 24.18 -3.22 13.70
CA ARG A 50 24.14 -4.50 12.95
C ARG A 50 24.05 -5.70 13.91
N LYS A 51 23.38 -6.77 13.46
CA LYS A 51 23.32 -8.03 14.21
C LYS A 51 24.73 -8.64 14.29
N LEU A 52 25.09 -9.26 15.42
CA LEU A 52 26.43 -9.82 15.64
C LEU A 52 26.88 -10.81 14.55
N ARG A 53 25.97 -11.61 13.98
CA ARG A 53 26.29 -12.49 12.85
C ARG A 53 26.81 -11.71 11.63
N HIS A 54 26.18 -10.58 11.30
CA HIS A 54 26.58 -9.71 10.20
C HIS A 54 27.89 -8.97 10.50
N VAL A 55 28.10 -8.58 11.76
CA VAL A 55 29.38 -8.02 12.20
C VAL A 55 30.51 -9.04 11.99
N MET A 56 30.31 -10.31 12.35
CA MET A 56 31.30 -11.37 12.14
C MET A 56 31.59 -11.60 10.65
N GLU A 57 30.55 -11.68 9.81
CA GLU A 57 30.70 -11.83 8.36
C GLU A 57 31.46 -10.64 7.74
N THR A 58 31.15 -9.41 8.17
CA THR A 58 31.84 -8.21 7.71
C THR A 58 33.30 -8.18 8.17
N MET A 59 33.57 -8.55 9.43
CA MET A 59 34.93 -8.62 9.98
C MET A 59 35.78 -9.70 9.29
N GLU A 60 35.17 -10.81 8.90
CA GLU A 60 35.83 -11.88 8.12
C GLU A 60 36.08 -11.45 6.67
N MET A 61 35.13 -10.79 6.00
CA MET A 61 35.26 -10.40 4.59
C MET A 61 36.15 -9.17 4.38
N GLU A 62 35.98 -8.12 5.17
CA GLU A 62 36.62 -6.82 4.91
C GLU A 62 37.94 -6.65 5.69
N TYR A 63 38.05 -7.27 6.87
CA TYR A 63 39.20 -7.11 7.77
C TYR A 63 39.96 -8.43 7.97
N ASN A 64 39.58 -9.49 7.25
CA ASN A 64 40.15 -10.85 7.33
C ASN A 64 40.30 -11.38 8.78
N PHE A 65 39.40 -10.96 9.67
CA PHE A 65 39.45 -11.25 11.10
C PHE A 65 38.45 -12.35 11.46
N LYS A 66 38.96 -13.57 11.67
CA LYS A 66 38.13 -14.76 11.91
C LYS A 66 38.13 -15.17 13.38
N ALA A 67 37.09 -14.77 14.11
CA ALA A 67 36.89 -15.18 15.50
C ALA A 67 35.53 -15.85 15.72
N THR A 68 35.43 -16.71 16.74
CA THR A 68 34.17 -17.39 17.06
C THR A 68 33.16 -16.44 17.71
N LEU A 69 31.87 -16.77 17.61
CA LEU A 69 30.78 -16.01 18.23
C LEU A 69 30.98 -15.82 19.74
N GLN A 70 31.55 -16.82 20.43
CA GLN A 70 31.84 -16.75 21.86
C GLN A 70 32.97 -15.75 22.18
N MET A 71 33.99 -15.65 21.32
CA MET A 71 35.07 -14.67 21.49
C MET A 71 34.57 -13.24 21.35
N TYR A 72 33.72 -12.96 20.35
CA TYR A 72 33.07 -11.66 20.20
C TYR A 72 32.21 -11.30 21.41
N LYS A 73 31.37 -12.23 21.89
CA LYS A 73 30.55 -12.01 23.09
C LYS A 73 31.41 -11.68 24.32
N LYS A 74 32.50 -12.42 24.53
CA LYS A 74 33.45 -12.16 25.63
C LYS A 74 34.08 -10.76 25.52
N ARG A 75 34.43 -10.32 24.31
CA ARG A 75 34.95 -8.97 24.04
C ARG A 75 33.91 -7.88 24.26
N PHE A 76 32.67 -8.10 23.87
CA PHE A 76 31.59 -7.12 24.05
C PHE A 76 31.26 -6.91 25.53
N THR A 77 31.35 -7.97 26.34
CA THR A 77 31.28 -7.85 27.79
C THR A 77 32.47 -7.07 28.35
N LYS A 78 33.70 -7.33 27.88
CA LYS A 78 34.92 -6.58 28.29
C LYS A 78 34.84 -5.09 27.92
N TRP A 79 34.31 -4.76 26.75
CA TRP A 79 34.18 -3.39 26.23
C TRP A 79 32.90 -2.67 26.67
N GLY A 80 32.01 -3.33 27.40
CA GLY A 80 30.77 -2.72 27.90
C GLY A 80 29.72 -2.45 26.81
N PHE A 81 29.78 -3.15 25.67
CA PHE A 81 28.79 -3.05 24.60
C PHE A 81 27.47 -3.68 25.01
N SER A 82 26.62 -2.92 25.71
CA SER A 82 25.26 -3.32 26.09
C SER A 82 24.23 -2.59 25.24
N LYS A 83 23.46 -3.35 24.44
CA LYS A 83 22.19 -2.87 23.87
C LYS A 83 21.18 -2.91 25.01
N ASN A 84 20.89 -1.74 25.59
CA ASN A 84 20.03 -1.49 26.76
C ASN A 84 20.76 -1.50 28.12
N LYS A 85 21.10 -0.29 28.62
CA LYS A 85 21.07 -0.03 30.06
C LYS A 85 19.80 0.77 30.37
N PRO A 86 18.89 0.27 31.21
CA PRO A 86 17.85 1.11 31.81
C PRO A 86 18.51 2.11 32.76
N ARG A 87 18.16 3.40 32.65
CA ARG A 87 18.53 4.40 33.67
C ARG A 87 17.82 4.04 34.97
N ALA A 88 18.59 3.53 35.93
CA ALA A 88 18.15 3.40 37.31
C ALA A 88 18.29 4.75 38.02
N GLY A 89 17.20 5.24 38.63
CA GLY A 89 17.28 6.33 39.60
C GLY A 89 16.07 7.26 39.66
N ALA A 90 15.00 6.85 40.34
CA ALA A 90 14.20 7.75 41.18
C ALA A 90 13.35 6.91 42.14
N LYS A 91 13.72 6.93 43.42
CA LYS A 91 13.02 6.26 44.52
C LYS A 91 11.68 6.95 44.78
N LYS A 92 10.70 6.13 45.15
CA LYS A 92 9.42 6.53 45.75
C LYS A 92 9.66 7.30 47.06
N SER A 93 8.96 8.41 47.23
CA SER A 93 8.71 9.03 48.54
C SER A 93 7.23 9.36 48.66
N GLN A 94 6.61 8.73 49.67
CA GLN A 94 5.28 9.02 50.17
C GLN A 94 5.32 10.27 51.06
N SER A 95 4.33 11.17 50.91
CA SER A 95 3.79 12.05 51.97
C SER A 95 2.57 12.77 51.39
N ARG A 96 1.33 12.45 51.81
CA ARG A 96 0.55 13.09 52.90
C ARG A 96 0.34 14.60 52.70
N ASP A 97 -0.89 14.97 52.34
CA ASP A 97 -1.47 16.33 52.45
C ASP A 97 -1.62 16.75 53.94
N PRO A 98 -1.80 18.06 54.25
CA PRO A 98 -3.10 18.73 54.12
C PRO A 98 -3.11 20.19 53.63
N ALA A 99 -4.25 20.53 53.00
CA ALA A 99 -4.97 21.80 52.78
C ALA A 99 -4.36 23.18 53.13
N THR A 100 -4.63 24.21 52.29
CA THR A 100 -5.41 25.44 52.62
C THR A 100 -5.79 26.25 51.35
N HIS A 101 -7.00 26.84 51.36
CA HIS A 101 -7.70 27.72 50.41
C HIS A 101 -6.93 28.89 49.77
N THR A 102 -7.29 29.32 48.53
CA THR A 102 -8.15 30.52 48.24
C THR A 102 -8.29 30.84 46.73
N GLN A 103 -9.55 30.79 46.27
CA GLN A 103 -10.31 31.58 45.27
C GLN A 103 -9.75 32.03 43.90
N VAL A 104 -10.33 31.56 42.78
CA VAL A 104 -11.45 32.11 41.94
C VAL A 104 -10.96 33.01 40.78
N ILE A 105 -11.05 32.50 39.55
CA ILE A 105 -11.58 33.23 38.37
C ILE A 105 -12.39 32.23 37.52
N LYS A 106 -13.62 32.61 37.17
CA LYS A 106 -14.65 31.82 36.50
C LYS A 106 -14.35 31.62 35.00
N ALA A 107 -14.56 30.41 34.48
CA ALA A 107 -14.64 30.12 33.05
C ALA A 107 -15.94 29.36 32.71
N VAL A 108 -16.53 29.78 31.59
CA VAL A 108 -17.81 29.37 30.95
C VAL A 108 -17.81 27.86 30.60
N PRO A 109 -18.96 27.14 30.67
CA PRO A 109 -18.98 25.69 30.61
C PRO A 109 -18.71 25.14 29.20
N LYS A 110 -17.57 24.47 29.03
CA LYS A 110 -17.38 23.47 27.97
C LYS A 110 -18.20 22.24 28.35
N GLY A 111 -19.30 22.02 27.64
CA GLY A 111 -20.14 20.83 27.77
C GLY A 111 -19.34 19.57 27.46
N THR A 112 -18.75 18.97 28.50
CA THR A 112 -18.25 17.60 28.46
C THR A 112 -19.45 16.73 28.77
N VAL A 113 -20.09 16.17 27.74
CA VAL A 113 -21.07 15.11 27.94
C VAL A 113 -20.30 13.89 28.44
N GLN A 114 -20.19 13.73 29.76
CA GLN A 114 -19.82 12.44 30.34
C GLN A 114 -20.99 11.49 30.08
N VAL A 115 -20.84 10.66 29.05
CA VAL A 115 -21.68 9.48 28.86
C VAL A 115 -21.26 8.48 29.94
N THR A 116 -21.97 8.48 31.06
CA THR A 116 -21.88 7.39 32.04
C THR A 116 -22.54 6.17 31.41
N LEU A 117 -21.72 5.26 30.86
CA LEU A 117 -22.22 3.99 30.32
C LEU A 117 -22.91 3.20 31.45
N PRO A 118 -24.12 2.65 31.24
CA PRO A 118 -24.80 1.84 32.24
C PRO A 118 -23.97 0.59 32.56
N ALA A 119 -23.91 0.22 33.84
CA ALA A 119 -23.13 -0.91 34.37
C ALA A 119 -23.60 -2.31 33.91
N SER A 120 -24.47 -2.40 32.89
CA SER A 120 -25.08 -3.65 32.40
C SER A 120 -24.72 -4.03 30.97
N LEU A 121 -23.83 -3.30 30.29
CA LEU A 121 -23.26 -3.74 29.02
C LEU A 121 -22.17 -4.79 29.28
N LYS A 122 -22.56 -6.06 29.39
CA LYS A 122 -21.61 -7.19 29.30
C LYS A 122 -21.09 -7.28 27.87
N LEU A 123 -20.19 -6.36 27.48
CA LEU A 123 -19.48 -6.46 26.22
C LEU A 123 -18.66 -7.75 26.23
N GLY A 124 -18.83 -8.58 25.19
CA GLY A 124 -17.99 -9.75 24.98
C GLY A 124 -16.54 -9.34 24.71
N ALA A 125 -15.61 -10.29 24.79
CA ALA A 125 -14.22 -10.06 24.42
C ALA A 125 -14.08 -9.59 22.95
N SER A 126 -14.99 -10.04 22.08
CA SER A 126 -15.13 -9.60 20.68
C SER A 126 -15.49 -8.12 20.57
N ASP A 127 -16.45 -7.65 21.39
CA ASP A 127 -16.97 -6.28 21.31
C ASP A 127 -15.93 -5.27 21.79
N LEU A 128 -15.22 -5.61 22.86
CA LEU A 128 -14.11 -4.79 23.34
C LEU A 128 -12.97 -4.72 22.31
N ALA A 129 -12.62 -5.86 21.69
CA ALA A 129 -11.61 -5.89 20.63
C ALA A 129 -12.03 -5.09 19.39
N ASN A 130 -13.33 -5.10 19.05
CA ASN A 130 -13.89 -4.29 17.97
C ASN A 130 -13.75 -2.79 18.28
N LEU A 131 -14.16 -2.36 19.47
CA LEU A 131 -14.03 -0.96 19.89
C LEU A 131 -12.58 -0.49 19.92
N GLU A 132 -11.65 -1.30 20.45
CA GLU A 132 -10.22 -0.99 20.44
C GLU A 132 -9.68 -0.81 19.01
N PHE A 133 -10.08 -1.70 18.09
CA PHE A 133 -9.67 -1.62 16.70
C PHE A 133 -10.22 -0.36 16.00
N LEU A 134 -11.52 -0.08 16.13
CA LEU A 134 -12.13 1.12 15.53
C LEU A 134 -11.54 2.40 16.13
N ALA A 135 -11.33 2.46 17.45
CA ALA A 135 -10.71 3.60 18.11
C ALA A 135 -9.27 3.84 17.64
N SER A 136 -8.51 2.78 17.35
CA SER A 136 -7.14 2.92 16.83
C SER A 136 -7.10 3.57 15.44
N ILE A 137 -8.05 3.24 14.57
CA ILE A 137 -8.21 3.85 13.24
C ILE A 137 -8.60 5.31 13.39
N GLN A 138 -9.60 5.60 14.23
CA GLN A 138 -10.04 6.97 14.48
C GLN A 138 -8.89 7.83 15.00
N ASN A 139 -8.15 7.36 16.01
CA ASN A 139 -7.04 8.11 16.57
C ASN A 139 -5.92 8.36 15.55
N TRP A 140 -5.57 7.35 14.74
CA TRP A 140 -4.52 7.51 13.74
C TRP A 140 -4.92 8.48 12.61
N SER A 141 -6.14 8.36 12.10
CA SER A 141 -6.63 9.27 11.06
C SER A 141 -6.84 10.69 11.60
N SER A 142 -7.32 10.87 12.84
CA SER A 142 -7.51 12.20 13.46
C SER A 142 -6.17 12.90 13.64
N THR A 143 -5.18 12.22 14.20
CA THR A 143 -3.84 12.78 14.40
C THR A 143 -3.18 13.21 13.09
N PHE A 144 -3.42 12.48 11.99
CA PHE A 144 -2.97 12.89 10.66
C PHE A 144 -3.65 14.19 10.18
N PHE A 145 -4.96 14.34 10.35
CA PHE A 145 -5.65 15.56 9.87
C PHE A 145 -5.49 16.77 10.79
N GLU A 146 -5.16 16.57 12.07
CA GLU A 146 -4.92 17.66 13.04
C GLU A 146 -3.55 18.33 12.90
N ALA A 147 -2.56 17.67 12.27
CA ALA A 147 -1.20 18.18 12.08
C ALA A 147 -0.81 18.38 10.60
N PRO A 148 -1.58 19.16 9.80
CA PRO A 148 -1.36 19.26 8.36
C PRO A 148 -0.03 19.91 7.95
N GLU A 149 0.61 20.68 8.84
CA GLU A 149 1.90 21.32 8.56
C GLU A 149 3.07 20.31 8.51
N ASP A 150 2.99 19.20 9.25
CA ASP A 150 3.98 18.11 9.23
C ASP A 150 3.81 17.15 8.04
N HIS A 151 2.68 17.25 7.34
CA HIS A 151 2.32 16.39 6.20
C HIS A 151 2.46 17.10 4.86
N GLY A 152 2.90 18.37 4.86
CA GLY A 152 3.33 19.05 3.66
C GLY A 152 4.38 18.18 3.01
N PHE A 153 4.03 17.55 1.88
CA PHE A 153 4.97 16.80 1.06
C PHE A 153 6.26 17.61 1.04
N PRO A 154 7.36 17.15 1.67
CA PRO A 154 8.57 17.93 1.66
C PRO A 154 8.83 18.21 0.20
N TYR A 155 8.90 19.49 -0.17
CA TYR A 155 9.62 19.88 -1.36
C TYR A 155 11.04 19.41 -1.07
N PRO A 156 11.55 18.33 -1.67
CA PRO A 156 12.97 18.17 -1.66
C PRO A 156 13.41 19.26 -2.64
N LEU A 157 13.90 20.38 -2.12
CA LEU A 157 14.66 21.38 -2.89
C LEU A 157 15.96 20.77 -3.48
N SER A 158 16.09 19.44 -3.48
CA SER A 158 17.25 18.72 -3.94
C SER A 158 16.82 17.39 -4.54
N PRO A 159 17.15 17.11 -5.81
CA PRO A 159 17.02 15.76 -6.36
C PRO A 159 17.90 14.78 -5.54
N PRO A 160 17.51 13.51 -5.44
CA PRO A 160 18.28 12.50 -4.70
C PRO A 160 19.72 12.45 -5.22
N ALA A 161 20.68 12.56 -4.31
CA ALA A 161 22.10 12.75 -4.61
C ALA A 161 22.77 11.50 -5.23
N SER A 162 22.05 10.38 -5.35
CA SER A 162 22.60 9.11 -5.83
C SER A 162 21.57 8.22 -6.54
N PRO A 163 21.95 7.57 -7.67
CA PRO A 163 21.16 6.51 -8.30
C PRO A 163 20.86 5.31 -7.39
N VAL A 164 21.64 5.11 -6.32
CA VAL A 164 21.47 3.97 -5.39
C VAL A 164 20.31 4.20 -4.42
N GLU A 165 20.03 5.45 -4.03
CA GLU A 165 18.81 5.81 -3.27
C GLU A 165 17.55 5.70 -4.13
N LEU A 166 17.69 5.90 -5.45
CA LEU A 166 16.61 5.70 -6.43
C LEU A 166 16.17 4.23 -6.52
N VAL A 167 17.10 3.29 -6.29
CA VAL A 167 16.88 1.82 -6.38
C VAL A 167 16.45 1.20 -5.04
N SER A 168 16.80 1.79 -3.89
CA SER A 168 16.41 1.28 -2.56
C SER A 168 14.97 1.57 -2.15
N ALA A 169 14.27 2.48 -2.82
CA ALA A 169 12.83 2.63 -2.66
C ALA A 169 12.11 1.64 -3.59
N ARG A 170 11.86 0.40 -3.13
CA ARG A 170 10.76 -0.40 -3.71
C ARG A 170 9.48 0.40 -3.49
N ARG A 171 9.10 1.25 -4.45
CA ARG A 171 7.99 2.19 -4.27
C ARG A 171 6.67 1.41 -4.25
N TYR A 172 5.83 1.73 -3.27
CA TYR A 172 4.52 1.12 -3.09
C TYR A 172 3.57 1.56 -4.22
N ASP A 173 3.19 0.63 -5.10
CA ASP A 173 2.09 0.78 -6.06
C ASP A 173 0.81 0.14 -5.46
N PRO A 174 -0.16 0.95 -4.98
CA PRO A 174 -1.38 0.47 -4.34
C PRO A 174 -2.23 -0.41 -5.25
N GLU A 175 -2.38 -0.01 -6.52
CA GLU A 175 -3.21 -0.71 -7.50
C GLU A 175 -2.60 -2.09 -7.77
N SER A 176 -1.30 -2.13 -8.09
CA SER A 176 -0.62 -3.41 -8.35
C SER A 176 -0.73 -4.39 -7.19
N LEU A 177 -0.60 -3.92 -5.94
CA LEU A 177 -0.69 -4.79 -4.76
C LEU A 177 -2.12 -5.29 -4.52
N SER A 178 -3.13 -4.41 -4.60
CA SER A 178 -4.54 -4.80 -4.44
C SER A 178 -4.93 -5.86 -5.46
N TYR A 179 -4.60 -5.65 -6.74
CA TYR A 179 -4.87 -6.61 -7.81
C TYR A 179 -4.07 -7.91 -7.68
N ALA A 180 -2.84 -7.87 -7.14
CA ALA A 180 -2.09 -9.09 -6.85
C ALA A 180 -2.83 -9.99 -5.86
N PHE A 181 -3.38 -9.44 -4.77
CA PHE A 181 -4.19 -10.21 -3.82
C PHE A 181 -5.49 -10.73 -4.41
N ARG A 182 -6.16 -9.95 -5.28
CA ARG A 182 -7.34 -10.44 -6.03
C ARG A 182 -7.00 -11.66 -6.89
N ILE A 183 -5.89 -11.60 -7.64
CA ILE A 183 -5.41 -12.71 -8.46
C ILE A 183 -5.02 -13.91 -7.60
N ILE A 184 -4.36 -13.72 -6.45
CA ILE A 184 -3.98 -14.82 -5.55
C ILE A 184 -5.22 -15.63 -5.15
N VAL A 185 -6.27 -14.96 -4.69
CA VAL A 185 -7.52 -15.61 -4.29
C VAL A 185 -8.16 -16.35 -5.46
N GLU A 186 -8.18 -15.74 -6.64
CA GLU A 186 -8.77 -16.34 -7.84
C GLU A 186 -7.96 -17.56 -8.33
N LEU A 187 -6.62 -17.51 -8.27
CA LEU A 187 -5.76 -18.66 -8.57
C LEU A 187 -6.01 -19.83 -7.62
N LEU A 188 -6.21 -19.54 -6.32
CA LEU A 188 -6.54 -20.56 -5.33
C LEU A 188 -7.88 -21.22 -5.65
N LYS A 189 -8.90 -20.44 -6.02
CA LYS A 189 -10.20 -20.96 -6.47
C LYS A 189 -10.09 -21.84 -7.72
N ARG A 190 -9.18 -21.50 -8.63
CA ARG A 190 -8.91 -22.26 -9.87
C ARG A 190 -7.95 -23.44 -9.70
N GLY A 191 -7.54 -23.77 -8.47
CA GLY A 191 -6.61 -24.88 -8.19
C GLY A 191 -5.17 -24.64 -8.65
N LYS A 192 -4.78 -23.40 -8.97
CA LYS A 192 -3.43 -23.02 -9.43
C LYS A 192 -2.52 -22.65 -8.25
N GLY A 193 -2.43 -23.55 -7.26
CA GLY A 193 -1.76 -23.30 -5.97
C GLY A 193 -0.29 -22.90 -6.07
N VAL A 194 0.48 -23.49 -7.00
CA VAL A 194 1.90 -23.15 -7.21
C VAL A 194 2.06 -21.69 -7.64
N LEU A 195 1.27 -21.26 -8.63
CA LEU A 195 1.31 -19.89 -9.14
C LEU A 195 0.80 -18.90 -8.09
N ALA A 196 -0.26 -19.26 -7.36
CA ALA A 196 -0.78 -18.48 -6.24
C ALA A 196 0.28 -18.29 -5.15
N GLY A 197 1.00 -19.34 -4.77
CA GLY A 197 2.06 -19.29 -3.76
C GLY A 197 3.24 -18.41 -4.19
N ARG A 198 3.68 -18.50 -5.45
CA ARG A 198 4.75 -17.63 -5.98
C ARG A 198 4.32 -16.17 -6.01
N LEU A 199 3.11 -15.89 -6.49
CA LEU A 199 2.56 -14.53 -6.49
C LEU A 199 2.38 -14.00 -5.05
N THR A 200 1.98 -14.85 -4.10
CA THR A 200 1.86 -14.50 -2.68
C THR A 200 3.21 -14.04 -2.11
N ARG A 201 4.29 -14.77 -2.37
CA ARG A 201 5.64 -14.35 -1.94
C ARG A 201 6.01 -12.98 -2.48
N LYS A 202 5.74 -12.74 -3.77
CA LYS A 202 6.00 -11.44 -4.41
C LYS A 202 5.15 -10.31 -3.83
N ALA A 203 3.86 -10.55 -3.59
CA ALA A 203 2.95 -9.59 -2.97
C ALA A 203 3.37 -9.25 -1.52
N PHE A 204 3.83 -10.24 -0.75
CA PHE A 204 4.35 -10.02 0.60
C PHE A 204 5.64 -9.18 0.59
N LEU A 205 6.51 -9.35 -0.40
CA LEU A 205 7.68 -8.47 -0.55
C LEU A 205 7.28 -7.03 -0.91
N GLN A 206 6.18 -6.85 -1.65
CA GLN A 206 5.66 -5.52 -2.02
C GLN A 206 4.93 -4.84 -0.86
N ILE A 207 4.24 -5.59 0.01
CA ILE A 207 3.53 -5.01 1.15
C ILE A 207 4.47 -4.41 2.20
N GLU A 208 5.74 -4.80 2.21
CA GLU A 208 6.74 -4.18 3.08
C GLU A 208 6.91 -2.67 2.85
N ALA A 209 6.75 -2.23 1.59
CA ALA A 209 6.79 -0.82 1.22
C ALA A 209 5.55 -0.06 1.71
N MET A 210 4.43 -0.77 1.86
CA MET A 210 3.17 -0.20 2.34
C MET A 210 3.29 0.34 3.78
N LEU A 211 4.15 -0.25 4.63
CA LEU A 211 4.32 0.23 6.01
C LEU A 211 4.91 1.64 6.10
N GLN A 212 5.47 2.19 5.02
CA GLN A 212 6.09 3.52 5.01
C GLN A 212 5.13 4.62 4.53
N VAL A 213 3.89 4.27 4.18
CA VAL A 213 2.92 5.24 3.67
C VAL A 213 2.13 5.91 4.78
N GLU A 214 1.46 7.00 4.43
CA GLU A 214 0.61 7.80 5.31
C GLU A 214 -0.55 6.97 5.87
N GLY A 215 -0.95 7.25 7.11
CA GLY A 215 -1.95 6.47 7.84
C GLY A 215 -3.26 6.24 7.06
N PRO A 216 -3.95 7.30 6.59
CA PRO A 216 -5.21 7.13 5.86
C PRO A 216 -5.06 6.27 4.59
N LEU A 217 -3.93 6.39 3.88
CA LEU A 217 -3.62 5.59 2.68
C LEU A 217 -3.32 4.13 3.02
N PHE A 218 -2.60 3.88 4.11
CA PHE A 218 -2.36 2.53 4.62
C PHE A 218 -3.69 1.87 4.98
N ILE A 219 -4.48 2.52 5.83
CA ILE A 219 -5.76 2.02 6.35
C ILE A 219 -6.70 1.69 5.20
N TRP A 220 -6.86 2.60 4.23
CA TRP A 220 -7.74 2.41 3.09
C TRP A 220 -7.41 1.12 2.32
N ASN A 221 -6.16 1.00 1.88
CA ASN A 221 -5.75 -0.08 0.99
C ASN A 221 -5.65 -1.42 1.74
N ILE A 222 -5.22 -1.42 3.01
CA ILE A 222 -5.06 -2.68 3.74
C ILE A 222 -6.42 -3.27 4.10
N LEU A 223 -7.36 -2.42 4.51
CA LEU A 223 -8.70 -2.88 4.85
C LEU A 223 -9.44 -3.36 3.61
N GLU A 224 -9.22 -2.77 2.44
CA GLU A 224 -9.75 -3.29 1.18
C GLU A 224 -9.25 -4.71 0.89
N ILE A 225 -7.93 -4.94 0.99
CA ILE A 225 -7.32 -6.26 0.78
C ILE A 225 -7.87 -7.29 1.79
N LEU A 226 -7.90 -6.93 3.08
CA LEU A 226 -8.37 -7.81 4.14
C LEU A 226 -9.87 -8.11 4.03
N TYR A 227 -10.67 -7.11 3.68
CA TYR A 227 -12.10 -7.26 3.46
C TYR A 227 -12.38 -8.22 2.29
N TYR A 228 -11.65 -8.06 1.18
CA TYR A 228 -11.76 -8.96 0.03
C TYR A 228 -11.41 -10.42 0.40
N MET A 229 -10.36 -10.63 1.20
CA MET A 229 -10.00 -11.97 1.69
C MET A 229 -11.07 -12.55 2.62
N ALA A 230 -11.64 -11.73 3.51
CA ALA A 230 -12.70 -12.14 4.43
C ALA A 230 -13.96 -12.58 3.65
N LEU A 231 -14.41 -11.77 2.70
CA LEU A 231 -15.54 -12.10 1.82
C LEU A 231 -15.28 -13.36 0.99
N SER A 232 -14.04 -13.56 0.54
CA SER A 232 -13.66 -14.74 -0.25
C SER A 232 -13.40 -16.00 0.58
N GLY A 233 -13.58 -15.94 1.90
CA GLY A 233 -13.36 -17.08 2.81
C GLY A 233 -11.88 -17.45 3.02
N GLN A 234 -10.94 -16.59 2.62
CA GLN A 234 -9.50 -16.87 2.66
C GLN A 234 -8.88 -16.55 4.03
N THR A 235 -9.39 -17.18 5.07
CA THR A 235 -9.05 -16.89 6.48
C THR A 235 -7.58 -17.17 6.81
N GLN A 236 -7.00 -18.23 6.23
CA GLN A 236 -5.59 -18.58 6.44
C GLN A 236 -4.66 -17.53 5.82
N LEU A 237 -4.91 -17.11 4.57
CA LEU A 237 -4.13 -16.08 3.89
C LEU A 237 -4.19 -14.75 4.64
N LEU A 238 -5.39 -14.38 5.09
CA LEU A 238 -5.62 -13.19 5.93
C LEU A 238 -4.79 -13.27 7.22
N GLY A 239 -4.84 -14.40 7.91
CA GLY A 239 -4.07 -14.62 9.15
C GLY A 239 -2.55 -14.55 8.94
N ILE A 240 -2.04 -15.15 7.86
CA ILE A 240 -0.61 -15.12 7.50
C ILE A 240 -0.18 -13.69 7.17
N LEU A 241 -0.98 -12.95 6.39
CA LEU A 241 -0.72 -11.55 6.05
C LEU A 241 -0.65 -10.67 7.29
N LEU A 242 -1.65 -10.80 8.18
CA LEU A 242 -1.69 -10.01 9.40
C LEU A 242 -0.52 -10.33 10.33
N LEU A 243 -0.15 -11.60 10.45
CA LEU A 243 1.01 -12.01 11.25
C LEU A 243 2.31 -11.40 10.68
N HIS A 244 2.46 -11.41 9.37
CA HIS A 244 3.61 -10.82 8.69
C HIS A 244 3.69 -9.30 8.94
N LEU A 245 2.58 -8.58 8.74
CA LEU A 245 2.50 -7.14 8.99
C LEU A 245 2.81 -6.78 10.44
N ASN A 246 2.26 -7.53 11.40
CA ASN A 246 2.55 -7.32 12.83
C ASN A 246 4.04 -7.52 13.15
N ASN A 247 4.67 -8.55 12.58
CA ASN A 247 6.09 -8.81 12.79
C ASN A 247 6.96 -7.70 12.19
N LEU A 248 6.66 -7.27 10.96
CA LEU A 248 7.36 -6.16 10.31
C LEU A 248 7.21 -4.85 11.08
N ALA A 249 5.99 -4.54 11.52
CA ALA A 249 5.71 -3.31 12.23
C ALA A 249 6.43 -3.27 13.58
N ARG A 250 6.47 -4.39 14.31
CA ARG A 250 7.20 -4.50 15.58
C ARG A 250 8.70 -4.29 15.41
N ASP A 251 9.25 -4.74 14.29
CA ASP A 251 10.69 -4.64 14.03
C ASP A 251 11.10 -3.23 13.54
N ARG A 252 10.16 -2.45 13.01
CA ARG A 252 10.40 -1.12 12.39
C ARG A 252 9.96 0.08 13.23
N PHE A 253 8.96 -0.08 14.10
CA PHE A 253 8.35 1.04 14.83
C PHE A 253 8.41 0.86 16.35
N GLU A 254 8.50 1.99 17.06
CA GLU A 254 8.52 2.03 18.52
C GLU A 254 7.18 1.58 19.13
N PRO A 255 7.19 1.03 20.36
CA PRO A 255 5.97 0.70 21.10
C PRO A 255 5.08 1.95 21.27
N GLY A 256 3.86 1.90 20.75
CA GLY A 256 2.91 3.02 20.79
C GLY A 256 2.66 3.68 19.44
N HIS A 257 3.40 3.32 18.39
CA HIS A 257 3.12 3.81 17.03
C HIS A 257 1.67 3.47 16.59
N PRO A 258 0.92 4.40 15.98
CA PRO A 258 -0.49 4.17 15.61
C PRO A 258 -0.73 2.95 14.72
N LEU A 259 0.15 2.71 13.72
CA LEU A 259 0.13 1.51 12.89
C LEU A 259 0.18 0.22 13.73
N MET A 260 1.04 0.19 14.75
CA MET A 260 1.17 -0.97 15.65
C MET A 260 -0.08 -1.17 16.49
N GLN A 261 -0.70 -0.09 16.98
CA GLN A 261 -1.95 -0.14 17.72
C GLN A 261 -3.08 -0.72 16.85
N MET A 262 -3.20 -0.25 15.61
CA MET A 262 -4.19 -0.76 14.65
C MET A 262 -3.98 -2.24 14.32
N LEU A 263 -2.76 -2.64 13.96
CA LEU A 263 -2.47 -4.04 13.62
C LEU A 263 -2.65 -4.98 14.81
N HIS A 264 -2.37 -4.52 16.03
CA HIS A 264 -2.61 -5.27 17.26
C HIS A 264 -4.11 -5.39 17.58
N GLY A 265 -4.87 -4.30 17.44
CA GLY A 265 -6.33 -4.31 17.58
C GLY A 265 -6.98 -5.30 16.61
N LEU A 266 -6.58 -5.26 15.34
CA LEU A 266 -7.04 -6.21 14.32
C LEU A 266 -6.66 -7.66 14.67
N ARG A 267 -5.47 -7.89 15.22
CA ARG A 267 -5.04 -9.22 15.66
C ARG A 267 -5.88 -9.73 16.84
N LYS A 268 -6.21 -8.87 17.81
CA LYS A 268 -7.11 -9.22 18.91
C LYS A 268 -8.50 -9.57 18.39
N LEU A 269 -9.01 -8.80 17.43
CA LEU A 269 -10.29 -9.03 16.78
C LEU A 269 -10.35 -10.43 16.14
N LEU A 270 -9.35 -10.78 15.32
CA LEU A 270 -9.26 -12.13 14.72
C LEU A 270 -9.16 -13.24 15.78
N GLN A 271 -8.43 -13.01 16.86
CA GLN A 271 -8.33 -13.98 17.96
C GLN A 271 -9.67 -14.15 18.69
N GLY A 272 -10.44 -13.07 18.88
CA GLY A 272 -11.79 -13.10 19.40
C GLY A 272 -12.68 -13.98 18.53
N TRP A 273 -12.75 -13.68 17.23
CA TRP A 273 -13.52 -14.48 16.28
C TRP A 273 -13.12 -15.96 16.27
N HIS A 274 -11.82 -16.25 16.29
CA HIS A 274 -11.36 -17.64 16.35
C HIS A 274 -11.79 -18.36 17.64
N LYS A 275 -11.72 -17.69 18.79
CA LYS A 275 -12.19 -18.25 20.08
C LYS A 275 -13.69 -18.52 20.05
N ASP A 276 -14.45 -17.64 19.43
CA ASP A 276 -15.91 -17.74 19.31
C ASP A 276 -16.32 -18.66 18.15
N SER A 277 -15.37 -19.32 17.47
CA SER A 277 -15.59 -20.14 16.27
C SER A 277 -16.29 -19.40 15.12
N LEU A 278 -16.14 -18.08 15.08
CA LEU A 278 -16.67 -17.21 14.04
C LEU A 278 -15.65 -17.04 12.91
N PRO A 279 -16.08 -17.05 11.64
CA PRO A 279 -15.24 -16.61 10.53
C PRO A 279 -14.94 -15.11 10.67
N PRO A 280 -13.90 -14.60 9.98
CA PRO A 280 -13.65 -13.17 9.91
C PRO A 280 -14.91 -12.38 9.52
N GLN A 281 -15.34 -11.48 10.40
CA GLN A 281 -16.56 -10.72 10.20
C GLN A 281 -16.28 -9.56 9.24
N ALA A 282 -16.70 -9.73 7.99
CA ALA A 282 -16.53 -8.73 6.93
C ALA A 282 -17.17 -7.39 7.32
N ASP A 283 -18.26 -7.41 8.08
CA ASP A 283 -18.97 -6.20 8.52
C ASP A 283 -18.10 -5.28 9.39
N VAL A 284 -17.26 -5.84 10.27
CA VAL A 284 -16.37 -5.02 11.11
C VAL A 284 -15.27 -4.37 10.27
N LEU A 285 -14.74 -5.09 9.28
CA LEU A 285 -13.76 -4.53 8.34
C LEU A 285 -14.39 -3.45 7.46
N HIS A 286 -15.64 -3.64 7.03
CA HIS A 286 -16.41 -2.64 6.30
C HIS A 286 -16.67 -1.39 7.15
N GLN A 287 -17.04 -1.54 8.42
CA GLN A 287 -17.22 -0.43 9.35
C GLN A 287 -15.91 0.35 9.56
N ALA A 288 -14.79 -0.35 9.76
CA ALA A 288 -13.48 0.23 9.91
C ALA A 288 -13.04 1.02 8.66
N TRP A 289 -13.27 0.46 7.47
CA TRP A 289 -12.99 1.15 6.22
C TRP A 289 -13.88 2.38 6.05
N SER A 290 -15.17 2.25 6.35
CA SER A 290 -16.15 3.34 6.26
C SER A 290 -15.82 4.48 7.22
N LEU A 291 -15.33 4.16 8.42
CA LEU A 291 -14.83 5.13 9.39
C LEU A 291 -13.65 5.93 8.82
N ASN A 292 -12.64 5.25 8.28
CA ASN A 292 -11.49 5.92 7.65
C ASN A 292 -11.92 6.80 6.46
N ALA A 293 -12.80 6.27 5.60
CA ALA A 293 -13.33 7.01 4.48
C ALA A 293 -14.05 8.30 4.94
N ASN A 294 -14.93 8.20 5.95
CA ASN A 294 -15.61 9.36 6.53
C ASN A 294 -14.62 10.44 6.98
N MET A 295 -13.51 10.05 7.60
CA MET A 295 -12.49 11.01 8.04
C MET A 295 -11.76 11.67 6.88
N ILE A 296 -11.44 10.91 5.82
CA ILE A 296 -10.85 11.46 4.59
C ILE A 296 -11.79 12.48 3.93
N PHE A 297 -13.08 12.16 3.81
CA PHE A 297 -14.06 13.06 3.18
C PHE A 297 -14.32 14.32 4.02
N ASN A 298 -14.42 14.18 5.35
CA ASN A 298 -14.69 15.31 6.24
C ASN A 298 -13.50 16.29 6.34
N ASN A 299 -12.26 15.79 6.16
CA ASN A 299 -11.04 16.58 6.28
C ASN A 299 -10.37 16.79 4.91
N PHE A 300 -11.16 17.17 3.91
CA PHE A 300 -10.61 17.49 2.60
C PHE A 300 -9.55 18.57 2.67
N ASP A 301 -8.44 18.34 1.98
CA ASP A 301 -7.45 19.36 1.73
C ASP A 301 -6.89 19.20 0.31
N ALA A 302 -6.94 20.27 -0.48
CA ALA A 302 -6.38 20.28 -1.83
C ALA A 302 -4.87 19.95 -1.84
N ARG A 303 -4.15 20.24 -0.75
CA ARG A 303 -2.73 19.90 -0.58
C ARG A 303 -2.48 18.39 -0.52
N LEU A 304 -3.48 17.59 -0.18
CA LEU A 304 -3.41 16.14 -0.06
C LEU A 304 -3.80 15.39 -1.35
N LEU A 305 -3.86 16.09 -2.49
CA LEU A 305 -4.32 15.51 -3.75
C LEU A 305 -3.59 14.21 -4.11
N ILE A 306 -2.26 14.16 -3.94
CA ILE A 306 -1.45 12.95 -4.19
C ILE A 306 -1.93 11.75 -3.36
N LEU A 307 -2.29 11.96 -2.09
CA LEU A 307 -2.81 10.90 -1.23
C LEU A 307 -4.09 10.32 -1.83
N TYR A 308 -5.02 11.19 -2.24
CA TYR A 308 -6.31 10.79 -2.80
C TYR A 308 -6.19 10.02 -4.11
N TYR A 309 -5.20 10.35 -4.93
CA TYR A 309 -4.92 9.63 -6.17
C TYR A 309 -4.36 8.23 -5.97
N ARG A 310 -3.66 8.01 -4.86
CA ARG A 310 -3.08 6.72 -4.48
C ARG A 310 -4.08 5.81 -3.77
N LEU A 311 -5.27 6.30 -3.41
CA LEU A 311 -6.34 5.44 -2.91
C LEU A 311 -6.80 4.51 -4.03
N VAL A 312 -6.93 3.21 -3.73
CA VAL A 312 -7.54 2.25 -4.65
C VAL A 312 -9.05 2.42 -4.59
N TRP A 313 -9.59 3.13 -5.59
CA TRP A 313 -11.03 3.41 -5.70
C TRP A 313 -11.81 2.24 -6.33
N ASP A 314 -11.11 1.23 -6.87
CA ASP A 314 -11.67 0.08 -7.60
C ASP A 314 -12.32 -0.99 -6.69
N SER A 315 -12.81 -0.62 -5.51
CA SER A 315 -13.50 -1.54 -4.63
C SER A 315 -14.92 -1.78 -5.12
N GLU A 316 -15.19 -2.99 -5.64
CA GLU A 316 -16.55 -3.42 -5.96
C GLU A 316 -17.39 -3.70 -4.71
N MET A 317 -16.71 -3.90 -3.58
CA MET A 317 -17.27 -4.56 -2.40
C MET A 317 -17.55 -3.57 -1.26
N VAL A 318 -16.74 -2.51 -1.11
CA VAL A 318 -16.92 -1.55 -0.02
C VAL A 318 -17.72 -0.33 -0.49
N ARG A 319 -18.90 -0.12 0.12
CA ARG A 319 -19.81 0.99 -0.19
C ARG A 319 -19.67 2.12 0.82
N LEU A 320 -19.63 3.37 0.35
CA LEU A 320 -19.79 4.53 1.24
C LEU A 320 -21.27 4.69 1.65
N PRO A 321 -21.54 5.18 2.87
CA PRO A 321 -22.90 5.53 3.29
C PRO A 321 -23.53 6.59 2.36
N GLN A 322 -24.85 6.51 2.12
CA GLN A 322 -25.59 7.48 1.29
C GLN A 322 -25.43 8.93 1.77
N THR A 323 -25.38 9.13 3.08
CA THR A 323 -25.18 10.45 3.71
C THR A 323 -23.87 11.13 3.34
N LYS A 324 -22.94 10.41 2.70
CA LYS A 324 -21.63 10.93 2.28
C LYS A 324 -21.52 11.25 0.80
N LEU A 325 -22.58 11.03 0.04
CA LEU A 325 -22.63 11.44 -1.36
C LEU A 325 -22.53 12.97 -1.52
N GLU A 326 -23.21 13.73 -0.67
CA GLU A 326 -23.17 15.20 -0.69
C GLU A 326 -21.78 15.74 -0.30
N ASP A 327 -21.15 15.12 0.70
CA ASP A 327 -19.78 15.45 1.10
C ASP A 327 -18.79 15.17 -0.04
N ALA A 328 -18.95 14.05 -0.74
CA ALA A 328 -18.15 13.69 -1.90
C ALA A 328 -18.36 14.69 -3.05
N ASP A 329 -19.60 15.04 -3.40
CA ASP A 329 -19.90 16.02 -4.45
C ASP A 329 -19.23 17.38 -4.16
N ARG A 330 -19.33 17.87 -2.91
CA ARG A 330 -18.67 19.10 -2.47
C ARG A 330 -17.16 19.03 -2.65
N TRP A 331 -16.56 17.90 -2.29
CA TRP A 331 -15.13 17.62 -2.44
C TRP A 331 -14.67 17.78 -3.88
N PHE A 332 -15.37 17.12 -4.80
CA PHE A 332 -15.01 17.12 -6.22
C PHE A 332 -15.26 18.47 -6.87
N ALA A 333 -16.32 19.19 -6.48
CA ALA A 333 -16.53 20.58 -6.88
C ALA A 333 -15.38 21.48 -6.40
N MET A 334 -14.81 21.23 -5.21
CA MET A 334 -13.64 21.97 -4.75
C MET A 334 -12.38 21.62 -5.56
N VAL A 335 -12.15 20.35 -5.91
CA VAL A 335 -11.04 19.95 -6.80
C VAL A 335 -11.15 20.64 -8.15
N GLU A 336 -12.35 20.67 -8.73
CA GLU A 336 -12.67 21.34 -10.01
C GLU A 336 -12.32 22.83 -10.00
N ASN A 337 -12.70 23.52 -8.93
CA ASN A 337 -12.62 24.98 -8.88
C ASN A 337 -11.31 25.52 -8.30
N LYS A 338 -10.68 24.79 -7.37
CA LYS A 338 -9.60 25.32 -6.52
C LYS A 338 -8.20 24.82 -6.84
N VAL A 339 -8.03 23.81 -7.69
CA VAL A 339 -6.71 23.30 -8.06
C VAL A 339 -6.33 23.83 -9.44
N PRO A 340 -5.40 24.81 -9.54
CA PRO A 340 -4.81 25.18 -10.82
C PRO A 340 -3.92 24.02 -11.27
N MET A 341 -4.43 23.18 -12.16
CA MET A 341 -3.66 22.10 -12.78
C MET A 341 -2.91 22.69 -13.97
N ASP A 342 -1.75 23.29 -13.71
CA ASP A 342 -0.78 23.57 -14.77
C ASP A 342 0.12 22.34 -15.03
N TYR A 343 0.94 22.44 -16.07
CA TYR A 343 1.81 21.34 -16.47
C TYR A 343 2.84 20.99 -15.39
N ALA A 344 3.38 21.99 -14.70
CA ALA A 344 4.38 21.81 -13.65
C ALA A 344 3.81 21.03 -12.46
N PHE A 345 2.56 21.31 -12.08
CA PHE A 345 1.87 20.56 -11.04
C PHE A 345 1.66 19.09 -11.44
N ALA A 346 1.25 18.83 -12.68
CA ALA A 346 1.06 17.46 -13.18
C ALA A 346 2.38 16.68 -13.23
N GLU A 347 3.48 17.30 -13.69
CA GLU A 347 4.81 16.69 -13.69
C GLU A 347 5.34 16.41 -12.28
N ASP A 348 5.22 17.36 -11.35
CA ASP A 348 5.59 17.16 -9.94
C ASP A 348 4.81 15.98 -9.34
N MET A 349 3.51 15.94 -9.58
CA MET A 349 2.65 14.84 -9.13
C MET A 349 3.09 13.48 -9.72
N ILE A 350 3.37 13.42 -11.03
CA ILE A 350 3.87 12.20 -11.68
C ILE A 350 5.22 11.81 -11.07
N SER A 351 6.14 12.75 -10.85
CA SER A 351 7.46 12.48 -10.29
C SER A 351 7.40 11.84 -8.90
N ARG A 352 6.42 12.25 -8.11
CA ARG A 352 6.21 11.75 -6.74
C ARG A 352 5.60 10.35 -6.74
N ILE A 353 4.61 10.09 -7.60
CA ILE A 353 3.90 8.81 -7.63
C ILE A 353 4.66 7.76 -8.44
N HIS A 354 5.14 8.15 -9.62
CA HIS A 354 5.79 7.29 -10.61
C HIS A 354 6.96 8.01 -11.31
N PRO A 355 8.14 8.10 -10.68
CA PRO A 355 9.31 8.75 -11.28
C PRO A 355 9.81 8.01 -12.53
N ASP A 356 9.61 6.68 -12.56
CA ASP A 356 9.83 5.81 -13.71
C ASP A 356 8.91 6.17 -14.89
N LEU A 357 7.83 6.88 -14.58
CA LEU A 357 6.88 7.57 -15.46
C LEU A 357 7.53 8.63 -16.36
N LEU A 358 8.53 9.33 -15.80
CA LEU A 358 9.15 10.54 -16.35
C LEU A 358 10.50 10.26 -17.00
N VAL A 359 11.20 9.22 -16.55
CA VAL A 359 12.39 8.74 -17.24
C VAL A 359 11.88 8.06 -18.50
N GLY A 360 11.92 8.78 -19.62
CA GLY A 360 11.66 8.21 -20.94
C GLY A 360 12.42 6.91 -21.03
N ASP A 361 11.70 5.78 -21.07
CA ASP A 361 12.40 4.53 -21.27
C ASP A 361 13.12 4.67 -22.61
N GLY A 362 14.39 4.29 -22.68
CA GLY A 362 15.10 4.23 -23.95
C GLY A 362 14.50 3.23 -24.94
N TYR A 363 13.24 2.81 -24.74
CA TYR A 363 12.53 1.75 -25.45
C TYR A 363 11.35 2.25 -26.29
N GLY A 364 11.13 3.57 -26.41
CA GLY A 364 10.38 4.16 -27.51
C GLY A 364 9.04 3.47 -27.79
N ARG A 365 8.29 3.09 -26.74
CA ARG A 365 6.95 2.55 -26.95
C ARG A 365 6.06 3.67 -27.44
N GLU A 366 5.51 3.50 -28.63
CA GLU A 366 4.49 4.41 -29.12
C GLU A 366 3.19 4.20 -28.31
N PRO A 367 2.47 5.29 -27.98
CA PRO A 367 1.14 5.19 -27.42
C PRO A 367 0.21 4.46 -28.41
N PRO A 368 -0.89 3.84 -27.94
CA PRO A 368 -1.89 3.28 -28.84
C PRO A 368 -2.36 4.34 -29.86
N LYS A 369 -2.52 3.95 -31.13
CA LYS A 369 -2.88 4.88 -32.22
C LYS A 369 -4.13 5.70 -31.94
N GLU A 370 -5.07 5.12 -31.19
CA GLU A 370 -6.35 5.71 -30.82
C GLU A 370 -6.30 6.55 -29.53
N TYR A 371 -5.10 6.79 -28.97
CA TYR A 371 -4.96 7.41 -27.65
C TYR A 371 -5.71 8.73 -27.50
N GLU A 372 -5.51 9.69 -28.40
CA GLU A 372 -6.16 11.01 -28.25
C GLU A 372 -7.67 10.92 -28.41
N MET A 373 -8.16 10.05 -29.31
CA MET A 373 -9.58 9.78 -29.47
C MET A 373 -10.16 9.15 -28.20
N LEU A 374 -9.53 8.11 -27.65
CA LEU A 374 -9.95 7.43 -26.44
C LEU A 374 -9.91 8.36 -25.23
N LYS A 375 -8.89 9.20 -25.12
CA LYS A 375 -8.79 10.24 -24.09
C LYS A 375 -9.98 11.18 -24.15
N HIS A 376 -10.21 11.80 -25.32
CA HIS A 376 -11.27 12.79 -25.48
C HIS A 376 -12.66 12.19 -25.24
N THR A 377 -12.94 11.04 -25.86
CA THR A 377 -14.22 10.33 -25.72
C THR A 377 -14.47 9.86 -24.28
N SER A 378 -13.45 9.34 -23.59
CA SER A 378 -13.60 8.88 -22.20
C SER A 378 -13.82 10.03 -21.21
N ILE A 379 -13.09 11.14 -21.37
CA ILE A 379 -13.26 12.33 -20.53
C ILE A 379 -14.68 12.90 -20.74
N SER A 380 -15.09 13.09 -21.99
CA SER A 380 -16.43 13.59 -22.32
C SER A 380 -17.53 12.66 -21.79
N ALA A 381 -17.36 11.35 -21.92
CA ALA A 381 -18.32 10.38 -21.40
C ALA A 381 -18.44 10.44 -19.87
N ILE A 382 -17.32 10.50 -19.12
CA ILE A 382 -17.37 10.65 -17.66
C ILE A 382 -18.04 11.96 -17.25
N GLN A 383 -17.71 13.08 -17.91
CA GLN A 383 -18.32 14.38 -17.64
C GLN A 383 -19.83 14.32 -17.87
N HIS A 384 -20.27 13.73 -18.98
CA HIS A 384 -21.69 13.54 -19.25
C HIS A 384 -22.36 12.66 -18.19
N ARG A 385 -21.78 11.50 -17.83
CA ARG A 385 -22.30 10.63 -16.77
C ARG A 385 -22.40 11.34 -15.42
N SER A 386 -21.49 12.26 -15.10
CA SER A 386 -21.53 13.01 -13.84
C SER A 386 -22.75 13.91 -13.68
N THR A 387 -23.37 14.31 -14.80
CA THR A 387 -24.61 15.11 -14.80
C THR A 387 -25.87 14.28 -14.62
N MET A 388 -25.76 12.94 -14.68
CA MET A 388 -26.92 12.04 -14.56
C MET A 388 -27.33 11.82 -13.10
N PRO A 389 -28.64 11.70 -12.82
CA PRO A 389 -29.10 11.32 -11.50
C PRO A 389 -28.88 9.81 -11.26
N PHE A 390 -28.04 9.47 -10.28
CA PHE A 390 -27.86 8.07 -9.83
C PHE A 390 -28.61 7.84 -8.51
N SER A 391 -29.46 6.81 -8.47
CA SER A 391 -30.14 6.37 -7.26
C SER A 391 -29.24 5.53 -6.34
N GLU A 392 -28.24 4.86 -6.91
CA GLU A 392 -27.29 4.02 -6.16
C GLU A 392 -25.97 4.75 -5.88
N THR A 393 -25.53 4.71 -4.63
CA THR A 393 -24.27 5.31 -4.16
C THR A 393 -23.05 4.77 -4.92
N LYS A 394 -23.07 3.50 -5.32
CA LYS A 394 -21.95 2.80 -5.95
C LYS A 394 -21.56 3.41 -7.29
N MET A 395 -22.51 3.56 -8.22
CA MET A 395 -22.26 4.17 -9.54
C MET A 395 -21.76 5.61 -9.40
N LYS A 396 -22.42 6.40 -8.53
CA LYS A 396 -22.05 7.80 -8.30
C LYS A 396 -20.61 7.93 -7.84
N ILE A 397 -20.16 7.12 -6.86
CA ILE A 397 -18.76 7.12 -6.39
C ILE A 397 -17.79 6.74 -7.51
N ARG A 398 -18.13 5.73 -8.32
CA ARG A 398 -17.28 5.35 -9.46
C ARG A 398 -17.13 6.50 -10.43
N ILE A 399 -18.23 7.17 -10.81
CA ILE A 399 -18.17 8.33 -11.70
C ILE A 399 -17.35 9.47 -11.09
N LEU A 400 -17.55 9.78 -9.80
CA LEU A 400 -16.79 10.79 -9.10
C LEU A 400 -15.29 10.46 -9.04
N SER A 401 -14.91 9.21 -8.81
CA SER A 401 -13.51 8.77 -8.87
C SER A 401 -12.93 8.87 -10.29
N GLY A 402 -13.72 8.57 -11.32
CA GLY A 402 -13.36 8.79 -12.72
C GLY A 402 -13.12 10.26 -13.03
N MET A 403 -14.01 11.15 -12.56
CA MET A 403 -13.86 12.60 -12.69
C MET A 403 -12.60 13.11 -12.01
N LEU A 404 -12.32 12.66 -10.78
CA LEU A 404 -11.09 12.99 -10.08
C LEU A 404 -9.92 12.69 -10.98
N LYS A 405 -9.82 11.46 -11.48
CA LYS A 405 -8.71 11.00 -12.33
C LYS A 405 -8.62 11.78 -13.65
N CYS A 406 -9.76 12.13 -14.27
CA CYS A 406 -9.80 12.96 -15.48
C CYS A 406 -9.18 14.35 -15.29
N ARG A 407 -9.24 14.95 -14.10
CA ARG A 407 -8.75 16.31 -13.86
C ARG A 407 -7.26 16.50 -14.13
N ILE A 408 -6.43 15.48 -13.93
CA ILE A 408 -5.01 15.54 -14.33
C ILE A 408 -4.85 15.71 -15.84
N LEU A 409 -5.77 15.17 -16.62
CA LEU A 409 -5.68 15.16 -18.08
C LEU A 409 -6.23 16.44 -18.72
N GLU A 410 -7.06 17.17 -17.99
CA GLU A 410 -7.70 18.41 -18.42
C GLU A 410 -6.70 19.57 -18.31
N ARG A 411 -5.94 19.76 -19.38
CA ARG A 411 -5.05 20.89 -19.60
C ARG A 411 -5.83 22.21 -19.45
N LYS A 412 -5.60 23.00 -18.40
CA LYS A 412 -5.90 24.43 -18.46
C LYS A 412 -4.79 25.07 -19.30
N ASN A 413 -5.10 25.44 -20.54
CA ASN A 413 -4.25 26.35 -21.29
C ASN A 413 -4.24 27.70 -20.56
N THR A 414 -3.35 27.88 -19.59
CA THR A 414 -2.93 29.21 -19.13
C THR A 414 -1.93 29.81 -20.11
N LEU A 415 -2.26 29.76 -21.40
CA LEU A 415 -1.77 30.71 -22.37
C LEU A 415 -2.99 31.56 -22.70
N THR A 416 -3.11 32.67 -22.00
CA THR A 416 -3.72 33.87 -22.58
C THR A 416 -3.28 33.96 -24.04
N PRO A 417 -4.20 34.09 -25.01
CA PRO A 417 -3.80 34.65 -26.29
C PRO A 417 -3.42 36.09 -25.98
N LEU A 418 -2.13 36.35 -25.74
CA LEU A 418 -1.56 37.64 -26.01
C LEU A 418 -1.61 37.79 -27.53
N SER A 419 -2.79 38.19 -28.03
CA SER A 419 -2.79 39.18 -29.09
C SER A 419 -1.93 40.33 -28.58
N ASP A 420 -0.94 40.71 -29.37
CA ASP A 420 0.01 41.80 -29.14
C ASP A 420 1.26 41.39 -28.34
N ILE A 421 2.22 40.77 -29.05
CA ILE A 421 3.64 41.19 -29.05
C ILE A 421 4.26 40.67 -30.36
N GLU A 422 4.97 41.58 -31.01
CA GLU A 422 5.61 41.47 -32.32
C GLU A 422 6.64 40.33 -32.42
N ALA A 423 6.96 40.04 -33.68
CA ALA A 423 7.76 38.94 -34.18
C ALA A 423 9.16 38.77 -33.55
N ASP A 424 9.55 37.51 -33.34
CA ASP A 424 10.86 37.00 -33.80
C ASP A 424 10.79 35.47 -34.01
N PRO A 425 11.46 34.88 -35.03
CA PRO A 425 11.28 33.50 -35.45
C PRO A 425 12.43 32.61 -34.99
N GLU A 426 12.16 31.64 -34.11
CA GLU A 426 12.86 30.35 -34.15
C GLU A 426 12.01 29.27 -33.44
N PRO A 427 11.36 28.35 -34.17
CA PRO A 427 10.79 27.18 -33.54
C PRO A 427 11.93 26.20 -33.26
N LEU A 428 12.46 26.22 -32.02
CA LEU A 428 13.14 25.04 -31.46
C LEU A 428 12.29 23.80 -31.77
N PRO A 429 12.89 22.66 -32.14
CA PRO A 429 12.13 21.46 -32.46
C PRO A 429 11.36 21.05 -31.22
N ARG A 430 10.06 21.40 -31.19
CA ARG A 430 9.13 20.95 -30.17
C ARG A 430 9.05 19.45 -30.35
N GLN A 431 9.82 18.71 -29.54
CA GLN A 431 9.61 17.28 -29.39
C GLN A 431 8.11 17.07 -29.16
N PRO A 432 7.47 16.13 -29.88
CA PRO A 432 6.06 15.86 -29.67
C PRO A 432 5.85 15.64 -28.17
N PRO A 433 4.76 16.16 -27.57
CA PRO A 433 4.52 15.97 -26.15
C PRO A 433 4.51 14.47 -25.90
N GLN A 434 5.54 13.96 -25.23
CA GLN A 434 5.59 12.56 -24.84
C GLN A 434 4.37 12.32 -23.98
N ILE A 435 3.40 11.57 -24.50
CA ILE A 435 2.20 11.20 -23.75
C ILE A 435 2.68 10.38 -22.56
N PRO A 436 2.64 10.92 -21.32
CA PRO A 436 3.18 10.23 -20.17
C PRO A 436 2.44 8.91 -19.99
N ARG A 437 3.16 7.80 -19.77
CA ARG A 437 2.57 6.48 -19.47
C ARG A 437 1.57 6.55 -18.30
N PHE A 438 1.74 7.51 -17.41
CA PHE A 438 0.80 7.83 -16.36
C PHE A 438 -0.58 8.27 -16.87
N HIS A 439 -0.66 9.06 -17.94
CA HIS A 439 -1.95 9.44 -18.54
C HIS A 439 -2.70 8.23 -19.08
N ALA A 440 -1.99 7.26 -19.67
CA ALA A 440 -2.61 6.01 -20.09
C ALA A 440 -3.14 5.18 -18.91
N ARG A 441 -2.45 5.20 -17.75
CA ARG A 441 -2.98 4.58 -16.51
C ARG A 441 -4.30 5.21 -16.08
N ILE A 442 -4.38 6.53 -16.18
CA ILE A 442 -5.58 7.31 -15.87
C ILE A 442 -6.69 6.97 -16.86
N ILE A 443 -6.43 7.03 -18.16
CA ILE A 443 -7.45 6.76 -19.19
C ILE A 443 -7.95 5.32 -19.10
N ALA A 444 -7.08 4.34 -18.86
CA ALA A 444 -7.49 2.97 -18.60
C ALA A 444 -8.44 2.84 -17.41
N TYR A 445 -8.19 3.59 -16.33
CA TYR A 445 -9.06 3.63 -15.15
C TYR A 445 -10.42 4.26 -15.48
N VAL A 446 -10.41 5.41 -16.16
CA VAL A 446 -11.62 6.13 -16.59
C VAL A 446 -12.49 5.25 -17.49
N MET A 447 -11.88 4.59 -18.48
CA MET A 447 -12.58 3.64 -19.34
C MET A 447 -13.17 2.46 -18.55
N LYS A 448 -12.43 1.94 -17.56
CA LYS A 448 -12.91 0.86 -16.67
C LYS A 448 -14.12 1.30 -15.87
N VAL A 449 -14.10 2.50 -15.29
CA VAL A 449 -15.26 3.09 -14.60
C VAL A 449 -16.47 3.14 -15.54
N LEU A 450 -16.27 3.60 -16.77
CA LEU A 450 -17.35 3.66 -17.73
C LEU A 450 -17.88 2.27 -18.11
N VAL A 451 -17.01 1.27 -18.31
CA VAL A 451 -17.45 -0.13 -18.53
C VAL A 451 -18.33 -0.61 -17.38
N ASP A 452 -17.92 -0.38 -16.13
CA ASP A 452 -18.70 -0.80 -14.95
C ASP A 452 -20.07 -0.13 -14.91
N VAL A 453 -20.12 1.19 -15.13
CA VAL A 453 -21.35 1.97 -15.05
C VAL A 453 -22.27 1.67 -16.24
N ASP A 454 -21.73 1.61 -17.46
CA ASP A 454 -22.50 1.34 -18.67
C ASP A 454 -23.12 -0.08 -18.60
N LEU A 455 -22.38 -1.08 -18.10
CA LEU A 455 -22.94 -2.42 -17.89
C LEU A 455 -24.04 -2.44 -16.82
N GLU A 456 -23.86 -1.76 -15.69
CA GLU A 456 -24.88 -1.69 -14.63
C GLU A 456 -26.12 -0.88 -15.08
N MET A 457 -25.97 0.05 -16.03
CA MET A 457 -27.08 0.78 -16.67
C MET A 457 -27.76 0.00 -17.80
N GLY A 458 -27.27 -1.19 -18.16
CA GLY A 458 -27.85 -2.04 -19.20
C GLY A 458 -27.50 -1.62 -20.64
N PHE A 459 -26.41 -0.89 -20.84
CA PHE A 459 -25.90 -0.63 -22.20
C PHE A 459 -25.38 -1.91 -22.85
N ASP A 460 -25.22 -1.85 -24.18
CA ASP A 460 -24.77 -2.96 -25.01
C ASP A 460 -23.43 -3.55 -24.50
N PRO A 461 -23.39 -4.84 -24.12
CA PRO A 461 -22.18 -5.53 -23.69
C PRO A 461 -21.06 -5.56 -24.76
N THR A 462 -21.38 -5.44 -26.04
CA THR A 462 -20.39 -5.44 -27.13
C THR A 462 -19.49 -4.20 -27.05
N ILE A 463 -20.08 -3.02 -26.86
CA ILE A 463 -19.37 -1.74 -26.66
C ILE A 463 -18.46 -1.83 -25.42
N ALA A 464 -18.96 -2.45 -24.35
CA ALA A 464 -18.18 -2.67 -23.14
C ALA A 464 -16.96 -3.58 -23.40
N THR A 465 -17.08 -4.56 -24.28
CA THR A 465 -16.01 -5.50 -24.65
C THR A 465 -14.94 -4.82 -25.51
N ASP A 466 -15.33 -3.98 -26.46
CA ASP A 466 -14.38 -3.20 -27.27
C ASP A 466 -13.62 -2.18 -26.41
N ARG A 467 -14.32 -1.54 -25.48
CA ARG A 467 -13.68 -0.68 -24.48
C ARG A 467 -12.73 -1.48 -23.59
N MET A 468 -13.06 -2.71 -23.24
CA MET A 468 -12.20 -3.60 -22.46
C MET A 468 -10.89 -3.94 -23.19
N ARG A 469 -10.92 -4.15 -24.52
CA ARG A 469 -9.70 -4.27 -25.34
C ARG A 469 -8.83 -3.01 -25.28
N SER A 470 -9.45 -1.84 -25.36
CA SER A 470 -8.77 -0.55 -25.23
C SER A 470 -8.15 -0.34 -23.83
N ILE A 471 -8.84 -0.77 -22.77
CA ILE A 471 -8.32 -0.77 -21.39
C ILE A 471 -7.05 -1.60 -21.30
N VAL A 472 -7.06 -2.83 -21.82
CA VAL A 472 -5.88 -3.71 -21.82
C VAL A 472 -4.71 -3.03 -22.55
N ALA A 473 -4.92 -2.47 -23.74
CA ALA A 473 -3.87 -1.79 -24.50
C ALA A 473 -3.26 -0.60 -23.72
N MET A 474 -4.11 0.21 -23.07
CA MET A 474 -3.65 1.34 -22.25
C MET A 474 -2.89 0.87 -20.99
N ARG A 475 -3.30 -0.23 -20.35
CA ARG A 475 -2.59 -0.82 -19.20
C ARG A 475 -1.23 -1.40 -19.60
N GLU A 476 -1.14 -2.05 -20.75
CA GLU A 476 0.11 -2.59 -21.29
C GLU A 476 1.14 -1.48 -21.58
N TYR A 477 0.68 -0.34 -22.10
CA TYR A 477 1.50 0.84 -22.34
C TYR A 477 1.86 1.57 -21.04
N GLY A 478 0.85 1.86 -20.22
CA GLY A 478 0.99 2.69 -19.02
C GLY A 478 1.66 2.02 -17.83
N GLN A 479 1.60 0.69 -17.72
CA GLN A 479 2.11 -0.06 -16.57
C GLN A 479 3.04 -1.17 -17.02
N SER A 480 2.48 -2.31 -17.44
CA SER A 480 3.23 -3.51 -17.80
C SER A 480 2.32 -4.50 -18.52
N LYS A 481 2.91 -5.30 -19.41
CA LYS A 481 2.22 -6.43 -20.07
C LYS A 481 2.00 -7.63 -19.15
N VAL A 482 2.76 -7.70 -18.06
CA VAL A 482 2.78 -8.84 -17.12
C VAL A 482 2.29 -8.45 -15.72
N GLY A 483 1.94 -7.17 -15.48
CA GLY A 483 1.54 -6.70 -14.17
C GLY A 483 0.19 -7.27 -13.69
N PRO A 484 -0.04 -7.40 -12.38
CA PRO A 484 -1.26 -7.99 -11.81
C PRO A 484 -2.55 -7.32 -12.33
N GLN A 485 -2.58 -5.99 -12.41
CA GLN A 485 -3.76 -5.28 -12.91
C GLN A 485 -4.07 -5.65 -14.37
N THR A 486 -3.08 -5.64 -15.27
CA THR A 486 -3.25 -6.05 -16.67
C THR A 486 -3.72 -7.50 -16.80
N ILE A 487 -3.22 -8.41 -15.97
CA ILE A 487 -3.67 -9.81 -15.96
C ILE A 487 -5.13 -9.94 -15.52
N HIS A 488 -5.52 -9.19 -14.49
CA HIS A 488 -6.91 -9.17 -14.03
C HIS A 488 -7.84 -8.64 -15.11
N GLU A 489 -7.47 -7.54 -15.79
CA GLU A 489 -8.25 -6.99 -16.89
C GLU A 489 -8.33 -7.96 -18.10
N LEU A 490 -7.27 -8.72 -18.38
CA LEU A 490 -7.33 -9.80 -19.38
C LEU A 490 -8.33 -10.90 -18.99
N TRP A 491 -8.39 -11.30 -17.72
CA TRP A 491 -9.38 -12.28 -17.26
C TRP A 491 -10.81 -11.76 -17.33
N ARG A 492 -11.00 -10.46 -17.08
CA ARG A 492 -12.30 -9.82 -17.26
C ARG A 492 -12.71 -9.82 -18.73
N LEU A 493 -11.80 -9.44 -19.63
CA LEU A 493 -12.03 -9.51 -21.09
C LEU A 493 -12.35 -10.94 -21.54
N GLU A 494 -11.61 -11.92 -21.03
CA GLU A 494 -11.86 -13.34 -21.28
C GLU A 494 -13.30 -13.75 -20.94
N GLU A 495 -13.78 -13.34 -19.76
CA GLU A 495 -15.14 -13.65 -19.32
C GLU A 495 -16.21 -13.00 -20.22
N MET A 496 -15.98 -11.74 -20.61
CA MET A 496 -16.90 -11.00 -21.49
C MET A 496 -16.98 -11.65 -22.88
N LEU A 497 -15.85 -12.05 -23.45
CA LEU A 497 -15.80 -12.73 -24.75
C LEU A 497 -16.50 -14.08 -24.73
N ARG A 498 -16.35 -14.86 -23.64
CA ARG A 498 -17.08 -16.12 -23.48
C ARG A 498 -18.58 -15.93 -23.45
N LYS A 499 -19.06 -14.90 -22.73
CA LYS A 499 -20.50 -14.58 -22.67
C LYS A 499 -21.07 -14.20 -24.04
N GLN A 500 -20.23 -13.67 -24.94
CA GLN A 500 -20.60 -13.33 -26.32
C GLN A 500 -20.39 -14.45 -27.33
N GLY A 501 -19.91 -15.62 -26.90
CA GLY A 501 -19.66 -16.76 -27.79
C GLY A 501 -18.33 -16.71 -28.55
N HIS A 502 -17.47 -15.73 -28.30
CA HIS A 502 -16.11 -15.64 -28.85
C HIS A 502 -15.14 -16.56 -28.10
N THR A 503 -15.38 -17.87 -28.17
CA THR A 503 -14.66 -18.88 -27.37
C THR A 503 -13.19 -19.01 -27.73
N GLU A 504 -12.84 -18.95 -29.01
CA GLU A 504 -11.46 -19.09 -29.48
C GLU A 504 -10.57 -17.93 -28.99
N GLU A 505 -11.02 -16.69 -29.16
CA GLU A 505 -10.30 -15.49 -28.66
C GLU A 505 -10.16 -15.56 -27.13
N ALA A 506 -11.23 -15.97 -26.43
CA ALA A 506 -11.20 -16.13 -24.99
C ALA A 506 -10.20 -17.21 -24.52
N ASP A 507 -10.08 -18.33 -25.24
CA ASP A 507 -9.09 -19.37 -24.93
C ASP A 507 -7.65 -18.88 -25.17
N GLN A 508 -7.42 -18.11 -26.24
CA GLN A 508 -6.12 -17.49 -26.50
C GLN A 508 -5.73 -16.49 -25.39
N ILE A 509 -6.67 -15.62 -24.97
CA ILE A 509 -6.45 -14.67 -23.87
C ILE A 509 -6.16 -15.41 -22.56
N ARG A 510 -6.93 -16.45 -22.26
CA ARG A 510 -6.70 -17.29 -21.07
C ARG A 510 -5.28 -17.84 -21.06
N GLN A 511 -4.87 -18.52 -22.12
CA GLN A 511 -3.54 -19.12 -22.20
C GLN A 511 -2.43 -18.05 -22.14
N GLY A 512 -2.61 -16.94 -22.85
CA GLY A 512 -1.68 -15.81 -22.86
C GLY A 512 -1.52 -15.16 -21.48
N SER A 513 -2.62 -14.98 -20.74
CA SER A 513 -2.61 -14.39 -19.40
C SER A 513 -1.83 -15.25 -18.41
N TYR A 514 -1.97 -16.58 -18.44
CA TYR A 514 -1.19 -17.47 -17.58
C TYR A 514 0.30 -17.43 -17.90
N LYS A 515 0.69 -17.46 -19.18
CA LYS A 515 2.10 -17.33 -19.60
C LYS A 515 2.72 -16.01 -19.12
N ARG A 516 1.97 -14.91 -19.23
CA ARG A 516 2.40 -13.60 -18.76
C ARG A 516 2.53 -13.56 -17.23
N LEU A 517 1.61 -14.19 -16.51
CA LEU A 517 1.66 -14.27 -15.06
C LEU A 517 2.81 -15.14 -14.56
N GLU A 518 3.13 -16.24 -15.25
CA GLU A 518 4.33 -17.04 -14.99
C GLU A 518 5.60 -16.23 -15.17
N LYS A 519 5.68 -15.43 -16.24
CA LYS A 519 6.77 -14.48 -16.46
C LYS A 519 6.82 -13.40 -15.36
N TYR A 520 5.67 -12.95 -14.85
CA TYR A 520 5.66 -11.96 -13.77
C TYR A 520 6.28 -12.49 -12.47
N VAL A 521 6.21 -13.79 -12.22
CA VAL A 521 6.72 -14.40 -10.99
C VAL A 521 8.00 -15.23 -11.21
N ASP A 522 8.63 -15.10 -12.38
CA ASP A 522 9.82 -15.89 -12.77
C ASP A 522 10.99 -15.74 -11.78
N ASP A 523 11.15 -14.53 -11.23
CA ASP A 523 12.09 -14.14 -10.19
C ASP A 523 11.84 -14.83 -8.82
N VAL A 524 10.69 -15.46 -8.62
CA VAL A 524 10.38 -16.23 -7.42
C VAL A 524 10.60 -17.72 -7.70
N PRO A 525 11.59 -18.37 -7.03
CA PRO A 525 11.90 -19.77 -7.29
C PRO A 525 10.71 -20.70 -7.00
N VAL A 526 10.59 -21.76 -7.79
CA VAL A 526 9.73 -22.90 -7.48
C VAL A 526 10.49 -23.74 -6.47
N HIS A 527 10.08 -23.72 -5.21
CA HIS A 527 10.56 -24.74 -4.29
C HIS A 527 9.81 -26.03 -4.63
N GLU A 528 10.53 -27.03 -5.14
CA GLU A 528 10.05 -28.40 -5.17
C GLU A 528 9.73 -28.81 -3.72
N VAL A 529 8.50 -29.29 -3.52
CA VAL A 529 7.99 -29.70 -2.20
C VAL A 529 8.52 -31.08 -1.85
#